data_AF-A0AAV9K092-F1
#
_entry.id   AF-A0AAV9K092-F1
#
_cell.length_a   1.000
_cell.length_b   1.000
_cell.length_c   1.000
_cell.angle_alpha   90.00
_cell.angle_beta   90.00
_cell.angle_gamma   90.00
#
_symmetry.space_group_name_H-M   'P 1'
#
loop_
_entity.id
_entity.type
_entity.pdbx_description
1 polymer ?
#
loop_
_entity_poly.entity_id
_entity_poly.type
_entity_poly.pdbx_seq_one_letter_code
_entity_poly.pdbx_strand_id
1 'polypeptide(L)'
;MVETQGGGSTTKGDGGVQFVLHVLRGRWFSLFASFLIMSGAGATYLFGVYSQEIKNTLGYDQTTLVLLGFFKDLGANVGVLSVGAAMNFTGYFMIWLSVIGKISKPKVWQMCIYICLGANSQNFANTGALVTSVRNLPESRGNMIGLLKGFTGLSGAIMTQLYLARHYHSFFVYTIRQMKVVRQPNQQTVFFHCLLISIVLALFLMVTTLLEKAISFSHAAYVVAATVSCALLFSPLLVFIREELAIWRRMKQNNGGVANTIVENPPPTEIPQPQKDQVNSKTSTSSCFSKIFFKKPASGEDYTILQALLSTDMLILFVATLCGLGSSLTAVDNMDQIGGSLGYPKTTVKSFLSLLSIWNFFGRIFSGFVSESLLVRYKFPRTLMMTLVLLLLGFKGVNRK
;
A
#
# COMPACT_ATOMS: atom_id res chain seq x y z
N MET A 1 -24.24 -48.11 40.94
CA MET A 1 -24.36 -47.44 39.63
C MET A 1 -23.14 -46.58 39.46
N VAL A 2 -22.16 -47.10 38.72
CA VAL A 2 -20.86 -46.46 38.48
C VAL A 2 -20.95 -45.81 37.10
N GLU A 3 -20.87 -44.49 37.06
CA GLU A 3 -20.82 -43.72 35.83
C GLU A 3 -19.41 -43.83 35.22
N THR A 4 -19.29 -44.61 34.16
CA THR A 4 -18.10 -44.69 33.31
C THR A 4 -17.86 -43.35 32.61
N GLN A 5 -16.77 -42.66 32.98
CA GLN A 5 -16.20 -41.57 32.19
C GLN A 5 -15.74 -42.12 30.83
N GLY A 6 -16.48 -41.76 29.79
CA GLY A 6 -16.08 -41.97 28.41
C GLY A 6 -14.85 -41.12 28.09
N GLY A 7 -13.73 -41.80 27.81
CA GLY A 7 -12.55 -41.19 27.22
C GLY A 7 -12.89 -40.59 25.86
N GLY A 8 -12.92 -39.25 25.81
CA GLY A 8 -13.04 -38.50 24.57
C GLY A 8 -11.82 -38.73 23.69
N SER A 9 -11.98 -39.56 22.66
CA SER A 9 -11.05 -39.67 21.55
C SER A 9 -10.86 -38.29 20.91
N THR A 10 -9.69 -37.69 21.07
CA THR A 10 -9.26 -36.49 20.35
C THR A 10 -9.13 -36.87 18.87
N THR A 11 -10.19 -36.60 18.11
CA THR A 11 -10.24 -36.79 16.66
C THR A 11 -9.17 -35.94 15.99
N LYS A 12 -8.30 -36.58 15.19
CA LYS A 12 -7.25 -35.93 14.37
C LYS A 12 -7.76 -34.78 13.48
N GLY A 13 -9.07 -34.65 13.27
CA GLY A 13 -9.71 -33.57 12.51
C GLY A 13 -9.77 -32.21 13.23
N ASP A 14 -9.80 -32.19 14.57
CA ASP A 14 -9.96 -30.94 15.35
C ASP A 14 -8.68 -30.07 15.32
N GLY A 15 -7.51 -30.71 15.35
CA GLY A 15 -6.22 -30.01 15.27
C GLY A 15 -5.97 -29.29 13.93
N GLY A 16 -6.52 -29.82 12.83
CA GLY A 16 -6.41 -29.19 11.51
C GLY A 16 -7.26 -27.92 11.40
N VAL A 17 -8.50 -27.96 11.88
CA VAL A 17 -9.41 -26.81 11.89
C VAL A 17 -8.88 -25.72 12.82
N GLN A 18 -8.38 -26.08 14.00
CA GLN A 18 -7.79 -25.12 14.94
C GLN A 18 -6.54 -24.45 14.36
N PHE A 19 -5.69 -25.20 13.64
CA PHE A 19 -4.54 -24.63 12.97
C PHE A 19 -4.94 -23.67 11.84
N VAL A 20 -5.92 -24.03 11.00
CA VAL A 20 -6.42 -23.13 9.96
C VAL A 20 -6.98 -21.84 10.56
N LEU A 21 -7.75 -21.92 11.65
CA LEU A 21 -8.24 -20.75 12.37
C LEU A 21 -7.11 -19.91 12.97
N HIS A 22 -6.03 -20.54 13.45
CA HIS A 22 -4.84 -19.85 13.93
C HIS A 22 -4.15 -19.07 12.81
N VAL A 23 -3.93 -19.69 11.66
CA VAL A 23 -3.33 -19.03 10.48
C VAL A 23 -4.19 -17.86 10.03
N LEU A 24 -5.50 -18.04 9.87
CA LEU A 24 -6.41 -16.98 9.43
C LEU A 24 -6.49 -15.81 10.42
N ARG A 25 -6.29 -16.08 11.72
CA ARG A 25 -6.20 -15.06 12.77
C ARG A 25 -4.77 -14.59 13.01
N GLY A 26 -3.80 -15.11 12.28
CA GLY A 26 -2.37 -14.86 12.42
C GLY A 26 -1.94 -13.55 11.77
N ARG A 27 -0.90 -12.92 12.34
CA ARG A 27 -0.41 -11.63 11.85
C ARG A 27 0.17 -11.72 10.45
N TRP A 28 0.82 -12.84 10.16
CA TRP A 28 1.42 -13.09 8.85
C TRP A 28 0.35 -13.19 7.76
N PHE A 29 -0.82 -13.77 8.06
CA PHE A 29 -1.95 -13.78 7.15
C PHE A 29 -2.55 -12.39 6.95
N SER A 30 -2.65 -11.58 8.01
CA SER A 30 -3.07 -10.17 7.85
C SER A 30 -2.09 -9.36 7.00
N LEU A 31 -0.78 -9.63 7.08
CA LEU A 31 0.20 -8.99 6.20
C LEU A 31 0.06 -9.48 4.75
N PHE A 32 -0.19 -10.78 4.54
CA PHE A 32 -0.49 -11.33 3.22
C PHE A 32 -1.70 -10.67 2.57
N ALA A 33 -2.80 -10.52 3.33
CA ALA A 33 -3.99 -9.82 2.88
C ALA A 33 -3.65 -8.38 2.44
N SER A 34 -2.78 -7.69 3.20
CA SER A 34 -2.27 -6.38 2.82
C SER A 34 -1.46 -6.41 1.51
N PHE A 35 -0.63 -7.43 1.23
CA PHE A 35 0.06 -7.56 -0.06
C PHE A 35 -0.91 -7.71 -1.23
N LEU A 36 -1.98 -8.51 -1.07
CA LEU A 36 -3.00 -8.67 -2.11
C LEU A 36 -3.77 -7.36 -2.37
N ILE A 37 -4.19 -6.67 -1.30
CA ILE A 37 -4.88 -5.38 -1.43
C ILE A 37 -3.97 -4.35 -2.11
N MET A 38 -2.70 -4.28 -1.72
CA MET A 38 -1.74 -3.35 -2.32
C MET A 38 -1.45 -3.67 -3.79
N SER A 39 -1.49 -4.95 -4.18
CA SER A 39 -1.34 -5.40 -5.56
C SER A 39 -2.52 -5.03 -6.46
N GLY A 40 -3.69 -4.71 -5.89
CA GLY A 40 -4.83 -4.14 -6.62
C GLY A 40 -4.96 -2.62 -6.53
N ALA A 41 -4.17 -1.96 -5.69
CA ALA A 41 -4.38 -0.56 -5.29
C ALA A 41 -3.63 0.48 -6.15
N GLY A 42 -3.21 0.17 -7.39
CA GLY A 42 -2.47 1.11 -8.25
C GLY A 42 -3.04 1.35 -9.64
N ALA A 43 -4.38 1.34 -9.75
CA ALA A 43 -5.11 1.81 -10.93
C ALA A 43 -4.70 3.23 -11.42
N THR A 44 -4.27 4.14 -10.53
CA THR A 44 -3.72 5.46 -10.90
C THR A 44 -2.48 5.39 -11.79
N TYR A 45 -1.64 4.33 -11.67
CA TYR A 45 -0.48 4.14 -12.55
C TYR A 45 -0.86 3.67 -13.96
N LEU A 46 -2.07 3.15 -14.14
CA LEU A 46 -2.62 2.77 -15.44
C LEU A 46 -3.26 3.96 -16.17
N PHE A 47 -3.28 5.16 -15.56
CA PHE A 47 -3.89 6.34 -16.18
C PHE A 47 -3.35 6.63 -17.57
N GLY A 48 -2.03 6.56 -17.78
CA GLY A 48 -1.45 6.77 -19.11
C GLY A 48 -1.95 5.79 -20.18
N VAL A 49 -2.45 4.61 -19.79
CA VAL A 49 -3.00 3.62 -20.72
C VAL A 49 -4.46 3.91 -21.05
N TYR A 50 -5.31 4.11 -20.04
CA TYR A 50 -6.76 4.29 -20.27
C TYR A 50 -7.15 5.74 -20.58
N SER A 51 -6.32 6.73 -20.26
CA SER A 51 -6.59 8.15 -20.57
C SER A 51 -6.65 8.39 -22.07
N GLN A 52 -5.83 7.69 -22.85
CA GLN A 52 -5.88 7.77 -24.31
C GLN A 52 -7.21 7.24 -24.86
N GLU A 53 -7.76 6.20 -24.24
CA GLU A 53 -9.07 5.67 -24.62
C GLU A 53 -10.21 6.65 -24.28
N ILE A 54 -10.13 7.29 -23.12
CA ILE A 54 -11.05 8.39 -22.73
C ILE A 54 -11.01 9.50 -23.78
N LYS A 55 -9.80 9.92 -24.19
CA LYS A 55 -9.61 10.97 -25.19
C LYS A 55 -10.25 10.62 -26.52
N ASN A 56 -9.95 9.42 -27.04
CA ASN A 56 -10.45 8.97 -28.33
C ASN A 56 -11.97 8.82 -28.33
N THR A 57 -12.53 8.26 -27.25
CA THR A 57 -13.96 7.93 -27.19
C THR A 57 -14.84 9.15 -26.92
N LEU A 58 -14.38 10.04 -26.02
CA LEU A 58 -15.14 11.24 -25.67
C LEU A 58 -14.80 12.43 -26.56
N GLY A 59 -13.82 12.32 -27.47
CA GLY A 59 -13.37 13.43 -28.32
C GLY A 59 -12.86 14.61 -27.48
N TYR A 60 -12.08 14.32 -26.44
CA TYR A 60 -11.40 15.35 -25.64
C TYR A 60 -10.08 15.75 -26.31
N ASP A 61 -9.60 16.95 -25.99
CA ASP A 61 -8.30 17.44 -26.43
C ASP A 61 -7.19 17.07 -25.42
N GLN A 62 -5.95 17.37 -25.79
CA GLN A 62 -4.81 17.03 -24.94
C GLN A 62 -4.81 17.83 -23.63
N THR A 63 -5.19 19.11 -23.67
CA THR A 63 -5.28 19.96 -22.49
C THR A 63 -6.23 19.38 -21.45
N THR A 64 -7.36 18.84 -21.91
CA THR A 64 -8.30 18.12 -21.05
C THR A 64 -7.65 16.90 -20.38
N LEU A 65 -6.88 16.09 -21.10
CA LEU A 65 -6.18 14.96 -20.48
C LEU A 65 -5.16 15.39 -19.42
N VAL A 66 -4.42 16.47 -19.65
CA VAL A 66 -3.50 17.03 -18.65
C VAL A 66 -4.27 17.46 -17.40
N LEU A 67 -5.41 18.11 -17.57
CA LEU A 67 -6.28 18.50 -16.47
C LEU A 67 -6.82 17.28 -15.71
N LEU A 68 -7.22 16.22 -16.41
CA LEU A 68 -7.66 14.96 -15.79
C LEU A 68 -6.53 14.29 -15.00
N GLY A 69 -5.29 14.31 -15.53
CA GLY A 69 -4.10 13.81 -14.83
C GLY A 69 -3.83 14.60 -13.54
N PHE A 70 -3.94 15.93 -13.60
CA PHE A 70 -3.84 16.78 -12.41
C PHE A 70 -4.89 16.41 -11.34
N PHE A 71 -6.16 16.25 -11.73
CA PHE A 71 -7.21 15.87 -10.77
C PHE A 71 -7.07 14.44 -10.23
N LYS A 72 -6.53 13.51 -11.03
CA LYS A 72 -6.11 12.18 -10.53
C LYS A 72 -5.07 12.33 -9.44
N ASP A 73 -3.99 13.07 -9.70
CA ASP A 73 -2.90 13.26 -8.74
C ASP A 73 -3.35 14.01 -7.50
N LEU A 74 -4.24 14.99 -7.66
CA LEU A 74 -4.88 15.67 -6.54
C LEU A 74 -5.65 14.67 -5.66
N GLY A 75 -6.52 13.86 -6.28
CA GLY A 75 -7.27 12.82 -5.57
C GLY A 75 -6.37 11.81 -4.87
N ALA A 76 -5.29 11.38 -5.54
CA ALA A 76 -4.31 10.45 -4.99
C ALA A 76 -3.52 11.02 -3.80
N ASN A 77 -3.46 12.34 -3.62
CA ASN A 77 -2.67 12.96 -2.55
C ASN A 77 -3.50 13.64 -1.44
N VAL A 78 -4.73 14.09 -1.71
CA VAL A 78 -5.57 14.84 -0.76
C VAL A 78 -6.55 13.91 -0.02
N GLY A 79 -6.12 12.71 0.39
CA GLY A 79 -7.02 11.71 0.99
C GLY A 79 -7.81 12.22 2.20
N VAL A 80 -9.10 12.53 2.01
CA VAL A 80 -10.01 13.05 3.06
C VAL A 80 -11.27 12.18 3.17
N LEU A 81 -11.54 11.72 4.40
CA LEU A 81 -12.81 11.25 4.98
C LEU A 81 -13.90 10.77 4.00
N SER A 82 -13.94 9.47 3.71
CA SER A 82 -15.07 8.78 3.04
C SER A 82 -14.89 7.25 3.01
N VAL A 83 -15.92 6.49 2.62
CA VAL A 83 -15.84 5.03 2.47
C VAL A 83 -15.13 4.69 1.16
N GLY A 84 -13.85 4.30 1.24
CA GLY A 84 -12.99 4.10 0.07
C GLY A 84 -13.53 3.16 -1.00
N ALA A 85 -14.22 2.07 -0.63
CA ALA A 85 -14.82 1.13 -1.59
C ALA A 85 -15.93 1.78 -2.43
N ALA A 86 -16.79 2.60 -1.80
CA ALA A 86 -17.85 3.32 -2.50
C ALA A 86 -17.27 4.38 -3.44
N MET A 87 -16.20 5.07 -3.03
CA MET A 87 -15.49 6.02 -3.90
C MET A 87 -14.84 5.34 -5.09
N ASN A 88 -14.23 4.16 -4.89
CA ASN A 88 -13.60 3.39 -5.95
C ASN A 88 -14.64 2.99 -7.00
N PHE A 89 -15.74 2.37 -6.53
CA PHE A 89 -16.84 1.95 -7.39
C PHE A 89 -17.40 3.15 -8.14
N THR A 90 -17.86 4.19 -7.45
CA THR A 90 -18.45 5.37 -8.09
C THR A 90 -17.50 6.05 -9.07
N GLY A 91 -16.23 6.24 -8.72
CA GLY A 91 -15.26 6.90 -9.60
C GLY A 91 -14.98 6.11 -10.87
N TYR A 92 -14.49 4.87 -10.73
CA TYR A 92 -14.10 4.06 -11.90
C TYR A 92 -15.30 3.53 -12.70
N PHE A 93 -16.44 3.23 -12.04
CA PHE A 93 -17.65 2.81 -12.73
C PHE A 93 -18.23 3.93 -13.60
N MET A 94 -18.26 5.18 -13.11
CA MET A 94 -18.73 6.32 -13.91
C MET A 94 -17.80 6.61 -15.09
N ILE A 95 -16.48 6.47 -14.91
CA ILE A 95 -15.50 6.54 -16.02
C ILE A 95 -15.81 5.46 -17.06
N TRP A 96 -15.98 4.22 -16.62
CA TRP A 96 -16.27 3.10 -17.51
C TRP A 96 -17.58 3.30 -18.28
N LEU A 97 -18.67 3.67 -17.59
CA LEU A 97 -19.97 4.00 -18.21
C LEU A 97 -19.86 5.11 -19.28
N SER A 98 -19.02 6.11 -19.01
CA SER A 98 -18.76 7.21 -19.95
C SER A 98 -18.05 6.71 -21.22
N VAL A 99 -17.04 5.85 -21.06
CA VAL A 99 -16.27 5.30 -22.18
C VAL A 99 -17.13 4.34 -23.02
N ILE A 100 -17.96 3.50 -22.41
CA ILE A 100 -18.84 2.60 -23.18
C ILE A 100 -20.07 3.28 -23.81
N GLY A 101 -20.20 4.61 -23.66
CA GLY A 101 -21.30 5.40 -24.24
C GLY A 101 -22.68 5.12 -23.63
N LYS A 102 -22.74 4.54 -22.42
CA LYS A 102 -24.02 4.27 -21.74
C LYS A 102 -24.62 5.50 -21.06
N ILE A 103 -23.82 6.54 -20.86
CA ILE A 103 -24.27 7.85 -20.36
C ILE A 103 -23.92 8.94 -21.38
N SER A 104 -24.64 10.06 -21.35
CA SER A 104 -24.29 11.23 -22.17
C SER A 104 -22.87 11.70 -21.87
N LYS A 105 -22.17 12.19 -22.91
CA LYS A 105 -20.79 12.68 -22.81
C LYS A 105 -20.66 13.62 -21.60
N PRO A 106 -19.89 13.25 -20.55
CA PRO A 106 -19.76 14.09 -19.38
C PRO A 106 -19.05 15.39 -19.74
N LYS A 107 -19.40 16.46 -19.01
CA LYS A 107 -18.60 17.69 -19.06
C LYS A 107 -17.23 17.40 -18.43
N VAL A 108 -16.19 18.12 -18.85
CA VAL A 108 -14.81 17.91 -18.38
C VAL A 108 -14.73 17.90 -16.84
N TRP A 109 -15.40 18.84 -16.16
CA TRP A 109 -15.40 18.90 -14.70
C TRP A 109 -16.01 17.66 -14.03
N GLN A 110 -17.03 17.02 -14.63
CA GLN A 110 -17.62 15.78 -14.11
C GLN A 110 -16.61 14.63 -14.21
N MET A 111 -15.91 14.56 -15.34
CA MET A 111 -14.87 13.56 -15.53
C MET A 111 -13.69 13.76 -14.57
N CYS A 112 -13.31 15.01 -14.31
CA CYS A 112 -12.32 15.35 -13.28
C CYS A 112 -12.75 14.87 -11.89
N ILE A 113 -14.02 15.04 -11.53
CA ILE A 113 -14.55 14.53 -10.25
C ILE A 113 -14.51 13.00 -10.21
N TYR A 114 -14.95 12.30 -11.27
CA TYR A 114 -14.94 10.84 -11.30
C TYR A 114 -13.52 10.28 -11.14
N ILE A 115 -12.55 10.88 -11.83
CA ILE A 115 -11.14 10.50 -11.74
C ILE A 115 -10.54 10.83 -10.37
N CYS A 116 -10.81 12.03 -9.83
CA CYS A 116 -10.36 12.42 -8.51
C CYS A 116 -10.92 11.47 -7.43
N LEU A 117 -12.21 11.11 -7.53
CA LEU A 117 -12.87 10.19 -6.60
C LEU A 117 -12.28 8.77 -6.68
N GLY A 118 -12.08 8.26 -7.90
CA GLY A 118 -11.44 6.97 -8.15
C GLY A 118 -10.00 6.94 -7.62
N ALA A 119 -9.22 7.98 -7.86
CA ALA A 119 -7.86 8.10 -7.36
C ALA A 119 -7.78 8.20 -5.83
N ASN A 120 -8.68 8.96 -5.20
CA ASN A 120 -8.75 9.13 -3.76
C ASN A 120 -9.08 7.81 -3.03
N SER A 121 -9.87 6.94 -3.65
CA SER A 121 -10.16 5.61 -3.09
C SER A 121 -8.91 4.79 -2.72
N GLN A 122 -7.80 4.99 -3.43
CA GLN A 122 -6.55 4.30 -3.18
C GLN A 122 -5.91 4.69 -1.86
N ASN A 123 -6.14 5.91 -1.38
CA ASN A 123 -5.61 6.38 -0.09
C ASN A 123 -6.18 5.57 1.07
N PHE A 124 -7.44 5.13 0.97
CA PHE A 124 -8.06 4.27 1.97
C PHE A 124 -7.47 2.86 1.99
N ALA A 125 -7.28 2.25 0.81
CA ALA A 125 -6.63 0.94 0.71
C ALA A 125 -5.18 1.00 1.23
N ASN A 126 -4.43 2.01 0.81
CA ASN A 126 -3.07 2.28 1.29
C ASN A 126 -3.03 2.45 2.81
N THR A 127 -3.86 3.33 3.37
CA THR A 127 -3.86 3.64 4.81
C THR A 127 -4.32 2.44 5.62
N GLY A 128 -5.41 1.78 5.23
CA GLY A 128 -5.95 0.61 5.90
C GLY A 128 -4.95 -0.55 5.96
N ALA A 129 -4.29 -0.85 4.84
CA ALA A 129 -3.27 -1.89 4.76
C ALA A 129 -1.97 -1.51 5.50
N LEU A 130 -1.43 -0.31 5.27
CA LEU A 130 -0.15 0.12 5.84
C LEU A 130 -0.23 0.35 7.35
N VAL A 131 -1.21 1.13 7.82
CA VAL A 131 -1.31 1.48 9.24
C VAL A 131 -1.56 0.21 10.07
N THR A 132 -2.43 -0.68 9.60
CA THR A 132 -2.68 -1.95 10.28
C THR A 132 -1.43 -2.83 10.29
N SER A 133 -0.70 -2.92 9.17
CA SER A 133 0.52 -3.73 9.10
C SER A 133 1.63 -3.18 10.02
N VAL A 134 1.83 -1.85 10.06
CA VAL A 134 2.78 -1.18 10.97
C VAL A 134 2.43 -1.41 12.44
N ARG A 135 1.15 -1.39 12.78
CA ARG A 135 0.68 -1.70 14.14
C ARG A 135 0.90 -3.18 14.49
N ASN A 136 0.69 -4.09 13.54
CA ASN A 136 0.85 -5.53 13.77
C ASN A 136 2.32 -5.97 13.87
N LEU A 137 3.25 -5.30 13.16
CA LEU A 137 4.65 -5.69 13.02
C LEU A 137 5.62 -4.48 13.18
N PRO A 138 5.79 -3.94 14.40
CA PRO A 138 6.47 -2.67 14.61
C PRO A 138 8.01 -2.71 14.53
N GLU A 139 8.66 -3.89 14.55
CA GLU A 139 10.13 -4.01 14.63
C GLU A 139 10.88 -3.74 13.32
N SER A 140 10.27 -3.91 12.15
CA SER A 140 10.93 -3.60 10.85
C SER A 140 9.99 -2.86 9.92
N ARG A 141 9.61 -1.66 10.33
CA ARG A 141 8.59 -0.84 9.64
C ARG A 141 9.04 -0.47 8.23
N GLY A 142 10.32 -0.13 8.02
CA GLY A 142 10.82 0.27 6.69
C GLY A 142 10.77 -0.85 5.67
N ASN A 143 11.24 -2.05 6.01
CA ASN A 143 11.19 -3.22 5.12
C ASN A 143 9.74 -3.57 4.74
N MET A 144 8.83 -3.59 5.71
CA MET A 144 7.43 -3.86 5.49
C MET A 144 6.73 -2.80 4.65
N ILE A 145 6.94 -1.50 4.95
CA ILE A 145 6.38 -0.39 4.16
C ILE A 145 6.92 -0.45 2.73
N GLY A 146 8.21 -0.74 2.57
CA GLY A 146 8.87 -0.95 1.27
C GLY A 146 8.20 -2.06 0.46
N LEU A 147 8.01 -3.24 1.05
CA LEU A 147 7.30 -4.37 0.40
C LEU A 147 5.88 -4.00 0.01
N LEU A 148 5.09 -3.47 0.95
CA LEU A 148 3.70 -3.09 0.72
C LEU A 148 3.58 -2.07 -0.42
N LYS A 149 4.34 -0.97 -0.34
CA LYS A 149 4.37 0.04 -1.40
C LYS A 149 4.92 -0.52 -2.71
N GLY A 150 5.88 -1.44 -2.65
CA GLY A 150 6.38 -2.19 -3.80
C GLY A 150 5.26 -2.89 -4.55
N PHE A 151 4.43 -3.69 -3.87
CA PHE A 151 3.27 -4.35 -4.50
C PHE A 151 2.32 -3.36 -5.17
N THR A 152 2.11 -2.17 -4.58
CA THR A 152 1.37 -1.09 -5.25
C THR A 152 2.04 -0.60 -6.53
N GLY A 153 3.37 -0.61 -6.62
CA GLY A 153 4.12 -0.32 -7.85
C GLY A 153 4.01 -1.42 -8.93
N LEU A 154 3.86 -2.69 -8.53
CA LEU A 154 3.64 -3.82 -9.45
C LEU A 154 2.20 -3.97 -9.92
N SER A 155 1.24 -3.37 -9.20
CA SER A 155 -0.19 -3.53 -9.45
C SER A 155 -0.62 -3.28 -10.90
N GLY A 156 -0.06 -2.28 -11.58
CA GLY A 156 -0.37 -1.99 -12.98
C GLY A 156 0.02 -3.14 -13.91
N ALA A 157 1.21 -3.70 -13.74
CA ALA A 157 1.69 -4.85 -14.50
C ALA A 157 0.86 -6.11 -14.19
N ILE A 158 0.55 -6.37 -12.92
CA ILE A 158 -0.29 -7.50 -12.49
C ILE A 158 -1.70 -7.41 -13.10
N MET A 159 -2.35 -6.25 -13.01
CA MET A 159 -3.69 -6.04 -13.58
C MET A 159 -3.71 -6.20 -15.10
N THR A 160 -2.67 -5.73 -15.79
CA THR A 160 -2.54 -5.88 -17.25
C THR A 160 -2.46 -7.35 -17.66
N GLN A 161 -1.63 -8.14 -16.97
CA GLN A 161 -1.49 -9.58 -17.22
C GLN A 161 -2.80 -10.34 -16.98
N LEU A 162 -3.50 -10.03 -15.89
CA LEU A 162 -4.80 -10.63 -15.57
C LEU A 162 -5.88 -10.28 -16.60
N TYR A 163 -5.88 -9.03 -17.08
CA TYR A 163 -6.82 -8.57 -18.10
C TYR A 163 -6.61 -9.33 -19.42
N LEU A 164 -5.36 -9.49 -19.87
CA LEU A 164 -5.03 -10.18 -21.12
C LEU A 164 -5.37 -11.67 -21.09
N ALA A 165 -5.26 -12.31 -19.92
CA ALA A 165 -5.61 -13.72 -19.75
C ALA A 165 -7.13 -13.98 -19.64
N ARG A 166 -7.98 -12.94 -19.64
CA ARG A 166 -9.46 -13.03 -19.56
C ARG A 166 -10.01 -13.83 -18.37
N HIS A 167 -9.19 -14.12 -17.36
CA HIS A 167 -9.57 -14.96 -16.22
C HIS A 167 -9.71 -14.09 -14.96
N TYR A 168 -10.88 -13.51 -14.76
CA TYR A 168 -11.18 -12.72 -13.57
C TYR A 168 -11.63 -13.63 -12.43
N HIS A 169 -10.70 -14.06 -11.59
CA HIS A 169 -11.07 -14.56 -10.27
C HIS A 169 -11.10 -13.34 -9.33
N SER A 170 -12.30 -12.94 -8.90
CA SER A 170 -12.48 -11.93 -7.87
C SER A 170 -11.89 -12.44 -6.56
N PHE A 171 -10.61 -12.12 -6.30
CA PHE A 171 -9.97 -12.40 -5.02
C PHE A 171 -10.50 -11.41 -3.98
N PHE A 172 -11.64 -11.76 -3.36
CA PHE A 172 -12.25 -10.98 -2.30
C PHE A 172 -11.48 -11.25 -1.00
N VAL A 173 -10.74 -10.26 -0.50
CA VAL A 173 -9.98 -10.38 0.76
C VAL A 173 -10.62 -9.48 1.81
N TYR A 174 -11.57 -10.04 2.56
CA TYR A 174 -12.20 -9.38 3.71
C TYR A 174 -11.57 -9.85 5.02
N THR A 175 -10.27 -9.60 5.23
CA THR A 175 -9.62 -9.94 6.51
C THR A 175 -8.37 -9.10 6.81
N ILE A 176 -8.55 -7.82 7.13
CA ILE A 176 -7.53 -7.04 7.85
C ILE A 176 -8.04 -6.78 9.26
N ARG A 177 -7.27 -7.18 10.28
CA ARG A 177 -7.57 -6.92 11.70
C ARG A 177 -6.32 -6.43 12.42
N GLN A 178 -6.51 -5.48 13.34
CA GLN A 178 -5.47 -5.07 14.27
C GLN A 178 -5.27 -6.16 15.32
N MET A 179 -4.02 -6.53 15.59
CA MET A 179 -3.65 -7.56 16.54
C MET A 179 -2.67 -7.01 17.57
N LYS A 180 -2.79 -7.47 18.82
CA LYS A 180 -1.85 -7.10 19.91
C LYS A 180 -0.43 -7.46 19.50
N VAL A 181 0.57 -6.63 19.84
CA VAL A 181 1.99 -6.80 19.49
C VAL A 181 2.65 -7.85 20.39
N VAL A 182 3.38 -8.80 19.79
CA VAL A 182 4.23 -9.82 20.46
C VAL A 182 5.49 -9.91 19.61
N ARG A 183 6.65 -9.79 20.26
CA ARG A 183 7.97 -9.77 19.65
C ARG A 183 8.28 -11.12 18.99
N GLN A 184 8.80 -11.13 17.76
CA GLN A 184 9.16 -12.36 17.04
C GLN A 184 10.60 -12.32 16.52
N PRO A 185 11.44 -13.31 16.84
CA PRO A 185 12.88 -13.26 16.55
C PRO A 185 13.22 -13.42 15.05
N ASN A 186 12.35 -14.00 14.22
CA ASN A 186 12.65 -14.34 12.82
C ASN A 186 12.07 -13.35 11.78
N GLN A 187 11.56 -12.20 12.23
CA GLN A 187 10.78 -11.28 11.39
C GLN A 187 11.57 -10.74 10.18
N GLN A 188 12.87 -10.44 10.34
CA GLN A 188 13.71 -9.93 9.24
C GLN A 188 13.93 -10.96 8.14
N THR A 189 14.22 -12.21 8.51
CA THR A 189 14.42 -13.33 7.58
C THR A 189 13.19 -13.53 6.70
N VAL A 190 11.99 -13.50 7.30
CA VAL A 190 10.73 -13.62 6.55
C VAL A 190 10.59 -12.49 5.54
N PHE A 191 10.92 -11.25 5.91
CA PHE A 191 10.90 -10.13 4.96
C PHE A 191 11.91 -10.27 3.82
N PHE A 192 13.09 -10.85 4.06
CA PHE A 192 14.05 -11.14 2.99
C PHE A 192 13.52 -12.21 2.01
N HIS A 193 12.86 -13.25 2.52
CA HIS A 193 12.20 -14.25 1.65
C HIS A 193 11.10 -13.60 0.81
N CYS A 194 10.24 -12.78 1.42
CA CYS A 194 9.21 -12.01 0.71
C CYS A 194 9.82 -11.04 -0.32
N LEU A 195 10.94 -10.40 0.02
CA LEU A 195 11.68 -9.52 -0.89
C LEU A 195 12.15 -10.30 -2.12
N LEU A 196 12.83 -11.43 -1.94
CA LEU A 196 13.33 -12.25 -3.04
C LEU A 196 12.18 -12.72 -3.94
N ILE A 197 11.09 -13.21 -3.36
CA ILE A 197 9.87 -13.57 -4.08
C ILE A 197 9.34 -12.38 -4.90
N SER A 198 9.24 -11.19 -4.29
CA SER A 198 8.73 -10.01 -4.98
C SER A 198 9.63 -9.52 -6.11
N ILE A 199 10.96 -9.68 -5.97
CA ILE A 199 11.93 -9.38 -7.04
C ILE A 199 11.77 -10.37 -8.20
N VAL A 200 11.62 -11.67 -7.91
CA VAL A 200 11.36 -12.68 -8.93
C VAL A 200 10.06 -12.37 -9.68
N LEU A 201 8.98 -12.02 -8.96
CA LEU A 201 7.73 -11.59 -9.56
C LEU A 201 7.91 -10.36 -10.45
N ALA A 202 8.63 -9.34 -9.99
CA ALA A 202 8.87 -8.10 -10.75
C ALA A 202 9.68 -8.35 -12.03
N LEU A 203 10.74 -9.15 -11.95
CA LEU A 203 11.56 -9.52 -13.10
C LEU A 203 10.78 -10.38 -14.09
N PHE A 204 9.96 -11.32 -13.60
CA PHE A 204 9.08 -12.10 -14.45
C PHE A 204 8.10 -11.19 -15.22
N LEU A 205 7.40 -10.30 -14.52
CA LEU A 205 6.48 -9.33 -15.14
C LEU A 205 7.19 -8.41 -16.13
N MET A 206 8.44 -8.03 -15.84
CA MET A 206 9.27 -7.24 -16.77
C MET A 206 9.54 -8.01 -18.06
N VAL A 207 10.01 -9.25 -17.94
CA VAL A 207 10.31 -10.09 -19.10
C VAL A 207 9.06 -10.37 -19.92
N THR A 208 7.94 -10.74 -19.29
CA THR A 208 6.69 -11.00 -20.03
C THR A 208 6.21 -9.75 -20.75
N THR A 209 6.22 -8.60 -20.09
CA THR A 209 5.72 -7.36 -20.71
C THR A 209 6.63 -6.85 -21.84
N LEU A 210 7.94 -7.11 -21.78
CA LEU A 210 8.85 -6.84 -22.89
C LEU A 210 8.63 -7.81 -24.05
N LEU A 211 8.48 -9.10 -23.75
CA LEU A 211 8.30 -10.15 -24.74
C LEU A 211 6.95 -9.99 -25.48
N GLU A 212 5.89 -9.59 -24.79
CA GLU A 212 4.59 -9.25 -25.38
C GLU A 212 4.65 -8.11 -26.40
N LYS A 213 5.62 -7.20 -26.24
CA LYS A 213 5.82 -6.07 -27.16
C LYS A 213 6.73 -6.40 -28.32
N ALA A 214 7.61 -7.38 -28.14
CA ALA A 214 8.51 -7.86 -29.17
C ALA A 214 7.85 -8.92 -30.07
N ILE A 215 6.96 -9.76 -29.52
CA ILE A 215 6.38 -10.92 -30.18
C ILE A 215 4.87 -10.96 -29.92
N SER A 216 4.07 -11.32 -30.94
CA SER A 216 2.64 -11.58 -30.77
C SER A 216 2.41 -12.86 -29.97
N PHE A 217 1.87 -12.72 -28.77
CA PHE A 217 1.57 -13.87 -27.90
C PHE A 217 0.33 -14.62 -28.36
N SER A 218 0.36 -15.95 -28.25
CA SER A 218 -0.84 -16.78 -28.34
C SER A 218 -1.69 -16.63 -27.06
N HIS A 219 -2.97 -16.95 -27.14
CA HIS A 219 -3.85 -16.96 -25.96
C HIS A 219 -3.30 -17.87 -24.84
N ALA A 220 -2.72 -19.01 -25.21
CA ALA A 220 -2.09 -19.93 -24.26
C ALA A 220 -0.91 -19.27 -23.53
N ALA A 221 -0.07 -18.48 -24.23
CA ALA A 221 1.04 -17.77 -23.61
C ALA A 221 0.56 -16.73 -22.58
N TYR A 222 -0.52 -16.00 -22.86
CA TYR A 222 -1.13 -15.08 -21.89
C TYR A 222 -1.67 -15.80 -20.66
N VAL A 223 -2.36 -16.94 -20.84
CA VAL A 223 -2.87 -17.74 -19.71
C VAL A 223 -1.73 -18.27 -18.86
N VAL A 224 -0.64 -18.76 -19.46
CA VAL A 224 0.55 -19.23 -18.73
C VAL A 224 1.19 -18.07 -17.97
N ALA A 225 1.40 -16.92 -18.62
CA ALA A 225 2.00 -15.74 -17.98
C ALA A 225 1.18 -15.24 -16.78
N ALA A 226 -0.15 -15.17 -16.91
CA ALA A 226 -1.02 -14.80 -15.81
C ALA A 226 -1.04 -15.85 -14.68
N THR A 227 -1.03 -17.14 -15.02
CA THR A 227 -0.99 -18.23 -14.03
C THR A 227 0.30 -18.20 -13.22
N VAL A 228 1.44 -18.03 -13.87
CA VAL A 228 2.75 -17.90 -13.21
C VAL A 228 2.80 -16.63 -12.36
N SER A 229 2.28 -15.50 -12.87
CA SER A 229 2.17 -14.24 -12.11
C SER A 229 1.34 -14.41 -10.84
N CYS A 230 0.19 -15.10 -10.93
CA CYS A 230 -0.65 -15.42 -9.79
C CYS A 230 0.10 -16.35 -8.81
N ALA A 231 0.70 -17.43 -9.29
CA ALA A 231 1.44 -18.35 -8.43
C ALA A 231 2.56 -17.63 -7.64
N LEU A 232 3.32 -16.77 -8.31
CA LEU A 232 4.36 -15.95 -7.68
C LEU A 232 3.78 -14.93 -6.69
N LEU A 233 2.66 -14.27 -7.03
CA LEU A 233 1.98 -13.32 -6.15
C LEU A 233 1.45 -13.98 -4.86
N PHE A 234 0.94 -15.21 -4.96
CA PHE A 234 0.44 -15.97 -3.81
C PHE A 234 1.56 -16.70 -3.04
N SER A 235 2.75 -16.87 -3.61
CA SER A 235 3.85 -17.61 -2.97
C SER A 235 4.30 -17.10 -1.59
N PRO A 236 4.23 -15.80 -1.21
CA PRO A 236 4.48 -15.36 0.16
C PRO A 236 3.59 -16.04 1.20
N LEU A 237 2.40 -16.50 0.83
CA LEU A 237 1.50 -17.25 1.71
C LEU A 237 2.16 -18.52 2.23
N LEU A 238 2.96 -19.21 1.42
CA LEU A 238 3.66 -20.43 1.84
C LEU A 238 4.71 -20.14 2.90
N VAL A 239 5.42 -19.01 2.78
CA VAL A 239 6.39 -18.55 3.79
C VAL A 239 5.67 -18.26 5.11
N PHE A 240 4.51 -17.58 5.03
CA PHE A 240 3.71 -17.26 6.21
C PHE A 240 3.08 -18.47 6.88
N ILE A 241 2.57 -19.43 6.12
CA ILE A 241 2.05 -20.70 6.67
C ILE A 241 3.18 -21.46 7.34
N ARG A 242 4.38 -21.51 6.76
CA ARG A 242 5.55 -22.15 7.38
C ARG A 242 5.92 -21.49 8.71
N GLU A 243 5.91 -20.16 8.77
CA GLU A 243 6.21 -19.43 10.00
C GLU A 243 5.11 -19.63 11.07
N GLU A 244 3.83 -19.57 10.70
CA GLU A 244 2.72 -19.86 11.62
C GLU A 244 2.71 -21.33 12.09
N LEU A 245 3.10 -22.28 11.24
CA LEU A 245 3.32 -23.68 11.64
C LEU A 245 4.44 -23.78 12.67
N ALA A 246 5.54 -23.05 12.49
CA ALA A 246 6.66 -23.05 13.43
C ALA A 246 6.25 -22.46 14.79
N ILE A 247 5.48 -21.37 14.78
CA ILE A 247 4.91 -20.74 15.99
C ILE A 247 3.96 -21.73 16.70
N TRP A 248 3.04 -22.34 15.95
CA TRP A 248 2.08 -23.31 16.49
C TRP A 248 2.77 -24.52 17.14
N ARG A 249 3.81 -25.06 16.50
CA ARG A 249 4.60 -26.17 17.07
C ARG A 249 5.31 -25.78 18.36
N ARG A 250 5.89 -24.57 18.43
CA ARG A 250 6.52 -24.03 19.66
C ARG A 250 5.49 -23.84 20.77
N MET A 251 4.31 -23.32 20.46
CA MET A 251 3.20 -23.19 21.43
C MET A 251 2.79 -24.56 21.97
N LYS A 252 2.68 -25.58 21.11
CA LYS A 252 2.31 -26.94 21.53
C LYS A 252 3.41 -27.61 22.36
N GLN A 253 4.68 -27.34 22.05
CA GLN A 253 5.83 -27.82 22.85
C GLN A 253 5.89 -27.14 24.23
N ASN A 254 5.67 -25.82 24.30
CA ASN A 254 5.63 -25.10 25.58
C ASN A 254 4.41 -25.48 26.43
N ASN A 255 3.25 -25.77 25.83
CA ASN A 255 2.08 -26.22 26.59
C ASN A 255 2.20 -27.69 27.06
N GLY A 256 3.08 -28.49 26.45
CA GLY A 256 3.38 -29.87 26.87
C GLY A 256 4.53 -30.00 27.87
N GLY A 257 5.25 -28.91 28.16
CA GLY A 257 6.40 -28.87 29.05
C GLY A 257 6.36 -27.64 29.95
N VAL A 258 6.07 -27.87 31.23
CA VAL A 258 6.22 -26.94 32.36
C VAL A 258 5.15 -25.85 32.47
N ALA A 259 4.13 -26.15 33.27
CA ALA A 259 3.56 -25.15 34.16
C ALA A 259 4.69 -24.68 35.10
N ASN A 260 5.26 -23.51 34.81
CA ASN A 260 5.98 -22.60 35.70
C ASN A 260 6.53 -21.45 34.84
N THR A 261 5.66 -20.52 34.47
CA THR A 261 6.11 -19.14 34.26
C THR A 261 5.60 -18.38 35.45
N ILE A 262 6.50 -18.12 36.40
CA ILE A 262 6.32 -17.09 37.42
C ILE A 262 5.98 -15.83 36.63
N VAL A 263 4.75 -15.37 36.76
CA VAL A 263 4.36 -14.03 36.36
C VAL A 263 5.11 -13.13 37.35
N GLU A 264 6.31 -12.71 36.98
CA GLU A 264 6.94 -11.56 37.60
C GLU A 264 6.09 -10.36 37.19
N ASN A 265 5.13 -10.02 38.06
CA ASN A 265 4.41 -8.77 37.98
C ASN A 265 5.45 -7.65 38.00
N PRO A 266 5.48 -6.71 37.03
CA PRO A 266 6.22 -5.47 37.24
C PRO A 266 5.66 -4.80 38.51
N PRO A 267 6.51 -4.16 39.34
CA PRO A 267 6.05 -3.51 40.55
C PRO A 267 4.95 -2.49 40.21
N PRO A 268 3.92 -2.32 41.06
CA PRO A 268 2.93 -1.27 40.87
C PRO A 268 3.66 0.07 40.84
N THR A 269 3.66 0.71 39.68
CA THR A 269 4.01 2.13 39.63
C THR A 269 2.80 2.85 40.21
N GLU A 270 2.93 3.34 41.43
CA GLU A 270 1.99 4.27 42.03
C GLU A 270 1.78 5.43 41.04
N ILE A 271 0.57 5.52 40.51
CA ILE A 271 0.10 6.71 39.81
C ILE A 271 -0.27 7.69 40.92
N PRO A 272 0.40 8.85 41.06
CA PRO A 272 -0.09 9.90 41.94
C PRO A 272 -1.47 10.32 41.42
N GLN A 273 -2.49 10.15 42.27
CA GLN A 273 -3.81 10.71 42.04
C GLN A 273 -3.69 12.22 41.78
N PRO A 274 -4.31 12.78 40.73
CA PRO A 274 -4.38 14.21 40.60
C PRO A 274 -5.29 14.76 41.71
N GLN A 275 -4.68 15.41 42.70
CA GLN A 275 -5.37 16.29 43.62
C GLN A 275 -6.15 17.35 42.81
N LYS A 276 -7.42 17.50 43.16
CA LYS A 276 -8.27 18.60 42.75
C LYS A 276 -7.73 19.88 43.39
N ASP A 277 -7.05 20.71 42.61
CA ASP A 277 -6.93 22.13 42.95
C ASP A 277 -7.85 22.97 42.08
N GLN A 278 -8.63 23.78 42.80
CA GLN A 278 -9.69 24.62 42.31
C GLN A 278 -9.12 25.76 41.44
N VAL A 279 -9.82 25.99 40.32
CA VAL A 279 -10.14 27.26 39.68
C VAL A 279 -9.33 28.47 40.17
N ASN A 280 -8.52 29.04 39.26
CA ASN A 280 -8.54 30.48 39.08
C ASN A 280 -8.48 30.84 37.60
N SER A 281 -9.66 31.17 37.08
CA SER A 281 -9.91 31.73 35.76
C SER A 281 -9.20 33.07 35.59
N LYS A 282 -8.30 33.15 34.62
CA LYS A 282 -8.14 34.37 33.81
C LYS A 282 -8.35 34.01 32.35
N THR A 283 -9.53 34.40 31.90
CA THR A 283 -10.05 34.34 30.54
C THR A 283 -9.07 34.97 29.57
N SER A 284 -8.45 34.17 28.71
CA SER A 284 -8.02 34.64 27.40
C SER A 284 -8.73 33.80 26.35
N THR A 285 -9.51 34.48 25.52
CA THR A 285 -10.20 33.97 24.34
C THR A 285 -9.18 33.50 23.30
N SER A 286 -8.52 32.37 23.57
CA SER A 286 -7.69 31.71 22.58
C SER A 286 -8.63 30.84 21.73
N SER A 287 -8.96 31.40 20.55
CA SER A 287 -9.80 30.78 19.52
C SER A 287 -9.46 29.30 19.36
N CYS A 288 -10.48 28.44 19.16
CA CYS A 288 -10.38 26.99 18.95
C CYS A 288 -9.20 26.60 18.03
N PHE A 289 -8.92 27.44 17.02
CA PHE A 289 -7.79 27.33 16.09
C PHE A 289 -6.40 27.37 16.74
N SER A 290 -6.18 28.20 17.76
CA SER A 290 -4.89 28.29 18.47
C SER A 290 -4.56 27.02 19.26
N LYS A 291 -5.59 26.36 19.83
CA LYS A 291 -5.43 25.08 20.54
C LYS A 291 -5.12 23.93 19.57
N ILE A 292 -5.68 23.99 18.36
CA ILE A 292 -5.42 23.01 17.29
C ILE A 292 -4.00 23.20 16.71
N PHE A 293 -3.55 24.44 16.50
CA PHE A 293 -2.24 24.70 15.89
C PHE A 293 -1.05 24.52 16.84
N PHE A 294 -1.17 24.93 18.11
CA PHE A 294 -0.01 25.10 18.99
C PHE A 294 0.11 24.08 20.13
N LYS A 295 -0.90 23.24 20.38
CA LYS A 295 -0.75 22.11 21.32
C LYS A 295 -0.39 20.85 20.57
N LYS A 296 0.88 20.46 20.63
CA LYS A 296 1.33 19.11 20.26
C LYS A 296 0.79 18.13 21.33
N PRO A 297 0.12 17.02 20.96
CA PRO A 297 -0.23 15.96 21.90
C PRO A 297 1.02 15.41 22.58
N ALA A 298 0.87 14.82 23.76
CA ALA A 298 2.00 14.14 24.40
C ALA A 298 2.49 12.99 23.50
N SER A 299 3.80 12.73 23.49
CA SER A 299 4.41 11.67 22.68
C SER A 299 3.73 10.32 22.97
N GLY A 300 2.92 9.83 22.03
CA GLY A 300 2.17 8.58 22.16
C GLY A 300 0.65 8.72 22.05
N GLU A 301 0.11 9.94 22.14
CA GLU A 301 -1.31 10.21 21.93
C GLU A 301 -1.64 10.44 20.44
N ASP A 302 -2.81 9.96 20.00
CA ASP A 302 -3.27 10.13 18.62
C ASP A 302 -3.74 11.57 18.39
N TYR A 303 -3.34 12.17 17.26
CA TYR A 303 -3.83 13.48 16.84
C TYR A 303 -5.32 13.39 16.47
N THR A 304 -6.09 14.43 16.79
CA THR A 304 -7.41 14.60 16.15
C THR A 304 -7.24 14.88 14.65
N ILE A 305 -8.18 14.47 13.81
CA ILE A 305 -8.05 14.53 12.34
C ILE A 305 -7.73 15.97 11.87
N LEU A 306 -8.42 16.96 12.41
CA LEU A 306 -8.23 18.36 12.05
C LEU A 306 -6.87 18.91 12.52
N GLN A 307 -6.42 18.45 13.69
CA GLN A 307 -5.11 18.82 14.25
C GLN A 307 -3.96 18.16 13.49
N ALA A 308 -4.12 16.92 13.03
CA ALA A 308 -3.13 16.28 12.16
C ALA A 308 -2.99 17.05 10.84
N LEU A 309 -4.11 17.37 10.18
CA LEU A 309 -4.13 18.07 8.89
C LEU A 309 -3.52 19.48 8.95
N LEU A 310 -3.75 20.21 10.04
CA LEU A 310 -3.30 21.59 10.21
C LEU A 310 -2.04 21.74 11.06
N SER A 311 -1.41 20.64 11.47
CA SER A 311 -0.13 20.71 12.18
C SER A 311 0.97 21.22 11.26
N THR A 312 1.87 22.03 11.79
CA THR A 312 3.01 22.60 11.05
C THR A 312 3.88 21.52 10.42
N ASP A 313 4.15 20.45 11.17
CA ASP A 313 4.97 19.33 10.71
C ASP A 313 4.34 18.64 9.50
N MET A 314 3.02 18.40 9.53
CA MET A 314 2.31 17.80 8.40
C MET A 314 2.17 18.75 7.22
N LEU A 315 1.99 20.05 7.44
CA LEU A 315 1.88 21.02 6.37
C LEU A 315 3.22 21.20 5.64
N ILE A 316 4.34 21.21 6.37
CA ILE A 316 5.68 21.22 5.79
C ILE A 316 5.91 19.94 4.97
N LEU A 317 5.58 18.76 5.53
CA LEU A 317 5.69 17.50 4.80
C LEU A 317 4.80 17.47 3.56
N PHE A 318 3.57 17.98 3.65
CA PHE A 318 2.63 18.08 2.55
C PHE A 318 3.18 18.94 1.42
N VAL A 319 3.63 20.17 1.73
CA VAL A 319 4.20 21.09 0.74
C VAL A 319 5.48 20.53 0.13
N ALA A 320 6.40 19.98 0.94
CA ALA A 320 7.63 19.37 0.45
C ALA A 320 7.35 18.16 -0.47
N THR A 321 6.36 17.33 -0.11
CA THR A 321 5.95 16.17 -0.92
C THR A 321 5.24 16.62 -2.20
N LEU A 322 4.38 17.63 -2.13
CA LEU A 322 3.65 18.17 -3.28
C LEU A 322 4.62 18.78 -4.31
N CYS A 323 5.55 19.63 -3.87
CA CYS A 323 6.54 20.24 -4.75
C CYS A 323 7.56 19.21 -5.28
N GLY A 324 7.98 18.27 -4.43
CA GLY A 324 8.98 17.26 -4.77
C GLY A 324 8.44 16.14 -5.67
N LEU A 325 7.38 15.45 -5.24
CA LEU A 325 6.80 14.32 -5.97
C LEU A 325 5.85 14.75 -7.09
N GLY A 326 5.13 15.86 -6.93
CA GLY A 326 4.13 16.32 -7.91
C GLY A 326 4.74 16.60 -9.29
N SER A 327 5.93 17.21 -9.33
CA SER A 327 6.68 17.45 -10.57
C SER A 327 7.05 16.14 -11.29
N SER A 328 7.50 15.13 -10.53
CA SER A 328 7.83 13.80 -11.06
C SER A 328 6.58 13.07 -11.58
N LEU A 329 5.46 13.14 -10.84
CA LEU A 329 4.18 12.54 -11.26
C LEU A 329 3.65 13.20 -12.54
N THR A 330 3.75 14.53 -12.63
CA THR A 330 3.35 15.29 -13.82
C THR A 330 4.18 14.86 -15.05
N ALA A 331 5.48 14.65 -14.89
CA ALA A 331 6.34 14.15 -15.97
C ALA A 331 5.95 12.73 -16.42
N VAL A 332 5.57 11.85 -15.48
CA VAL A 332 5.11 10.48 -15.78
C VAL A 332 3.77 10.49 -16.51
N ASP A 333 2.81 11.29 -16.03
CA ASP A 333 1.47 11.39 -16.62
C ASP A 333 1.49 11.96 -18.05
N ASN A 334 2.48 12.80 -18.35
CA ASN A 334 2.68 13.40 -19.67
C ASN A 334 3.74 12.68 -20.52
N MET A 335 4.25 11.53 -20.08
CA MET A 335 5.33 10.82 -20.76
C MET A 335 4.96 10.38 -22.19
N ASP A 336 3.68 10.07 -22.45
CA ASP A 336 3.22 9.76 -23.81
C ASP A 336 3.44 10.94 -24.77
N GLN A 337 3.16 12.14 -24.27
CA GLN A 337 3.30 13.39 -25.02
C GLN A 337 4.77 13.78 -25.20
N ILE A 338 5.58 13.68 -24.14
CA ILE A 338 7.03 13.95 -24.20
C ILE A 338 7.69 13.02 -25.22
N GLY A 339 7.32 11.74 -25.19
CA GLY A 339 7.80 10.76 -26.16
C GLY A 339 7.39 11.11 -27.59
N GLY A 340 6.12 11.45 -27.80
CA GLY A 340 5.60 11.86 -29.10
C GLY A 340 6.24 13.15 -29.65
N SER A 341 6.46 14.17 -28.82
CA SER A 341 7.08 15.43 -29.23
C SER A 341 8.55 15.27 -29.62
N LEU A 342 9.23 14.27 -29.04
CA LEU A 342 10.61 13.90 -29.39
C LEU A 342 10.67 13.00 -30.63
N GLY A 343 9.53 12.67 -31.25
CA GLY A 343 9.46 11.84 -32.45
C GLY A 343 9.57 10.33 -32.18
N TYR A 344 9.45 9.87 -30.92
CA TYR A 344 9.54 8.45 -30.63
C TYR A 344 8.30 7.68 -31.11
N PRO A 345 8.47 6.43 -31.61
CA PRO A 345 7.34 5.56 -31.94
C PRO A 345 6.45 5.30 -30.73
N LYS A 346 5.12 5.27 -30.94
CA LYS A 346 4.14 4.98 -29.88
C LYS A 346 4.40 3.65 -29.16
N THR A 347 4.93 2.65 -29.85
CA THR A 347 5.34 1.36 -29.28
C THR A 347 6.48 1.51 -28.27
N THR A 348 7.47 2.35 -28.57
CA THR A 348 8.58 2.68 -27.67
C THR A 348 8.09 3.40 -26.43
N VAL A 349 7.21 4.39 -26.60
CA VAL A 349 6.68 5.17 -25.48
C VAL A 349 5.81 4.31 -24.54
N LYS A 350 4.95 3.46 -25.10
CA LYS A 350 4.22 2.43 -24.33
C LYS A 350 5.14 1.41 -23.65
N SER A 351 6.28 1.07 -24.26
CA SER A 351 7.31 0.20 -23.65
C SER A 351 7.91 0.85 -22.41
N PHE A 352 8.30 2.12 -22.54
CA PHE A 352 8.86 2.91 -21.45
C PHE A 352 7.88 3.08 -20.28
N LEU A 353 6.61 3.43 -20.56
CA LEU A 353 5.55 3.56 -19.55
C LEU A 353 5.37 2.29 -18.72
N SER A 354 5.48 1.12 -19.35
CA SER A 354 5.37 -0.16 -18.65
C SER A 354 6.59 -0.48 -17.80
N LEU A 355 7.80 -0.18 -18.30
CA LEU A 355 9.04 -0.33 -17.54
C LEU A 355 9.07 0.60 -16.33
N LEU A 356 8.45 1.78 -16.44
CA LEU A 356 8.35 2.75 -15.36
C LEU A 356 7.61 2.20 -14.14
N SER A 357 6.57 1.38 -14.32
CA SER A 357 5.86 0.71 -13.21
C SER A 357 6.78 -0.26 -12.45
N ILE A 358 7.61 -1.02 -13.16
CA ILE A 358 8.59 -1.94 -12.55
C ILE A 358 9.70 -1.15 -11.84
N TRP A 359 10.17 -0.05 -12.42
CA TRP A 359 11.13 0.84 -11.77
C TRP A 359 10.57 1.53 -10.53
N ASN A 360 9.27 1.83 -10.54
CA ASN A 360 8.56 2.33 -9.36
C ASN A 360 8.55 1.26 -8.23
N PHE A 361 8.36 -0.02 -8.57
CA PHE A 361 8.52 -1.11 -7.61
C PHE A 361 9.93 -1.14 -7.01
N PHE A 362 10.97 -1.17 -7.83
CA PHE A 362 12.36 -1.23 -7.33
C PHE A 362 12.72 0.00 -6.49
N GLY A 363 12.29 1.20 -6.91
CA GLY A 363 12.52 2.43 -6.14
C GLY A 363 11.89 2.39 -4.74
N ARG A 364 10.68 1.83 -4.62
CA ARG A 364 9.97 1.71 -3.32
C ARG A 364 10.59 0.67 -2.41
N ILE A 365 10.99 -0.46 -2.97
CA ILE A 365 11.71 -1.52 -2.25
C ILE A 365 13.06 -0.98 -1.77
N PHE A 366 13.84 -0.37 -2.68
CA PHE A 366 15.12 0.23 -2.35
C PHE A 366 14.98 1.27 -1.25
N SER A 367 14.04 2.22 -1.40
CA SER A 367 13.78 3.24 -0.38
C SER A 367 13.41 2.63 0.97
N GLY A 368 12.55 1.61 1.01
CA GLY A 368 12.14 0.97 2.27
C GLY A 368 13.28 0.24 2.99
N PHE A 369 14.01 -0.62 2.27
CA PHE A 369 15.07 -1.46 2.86
C PHE A 369 16.36 -0.67 3.16
N VAL A 370 16.76 0.23 2.26
CA VAL A 370 17.94 1.09 2.48
C VAL A 370 17.66 2.07 3.60
N SER A 371 16.48 2.69 3.64
CA SER A 371 16.12 3.58 4.75
C SER A 371 16.13 2.86 6.10
N GLU A 372 15.63 1.61 6.15
CA GLU A 372 15.68 0.81 7.39
C GLU A 372 17.11 0.49 7.78
N SER A 373 17.94 0.06 6.82
CA SER A 373 19.35 -0.29 7.06
C SER A 373 20.15 0.93 7.53
N LEU A 374 19.93 2.11 6.94
CA LEU A 374 20.57 3.36 7.36
C LEU A 374 20.09 3.82 8.74
N LEU A 375 18.81 3.65 9.04
CA LEU A 375 18.26 4.00 10.35
C LEU A 375 18.80 3.08 11.45
N VAL A 376 18.83 1.76 11.23
CA VAL A 376 19.33 0.79 12.21
C VAL A 376 20.84 0.92 12.41
N ARG A 377 21.61 1.07 11.32
CA ARG A 377 23.08 1.08 11.38
C ARG A 377 23.68 2.44 11.72
N TYR A 378 23.11 3.52 11.19
CA TYR A 378 23.67 4.87 11.28
C TYR A 378 22.77 5.88 12.00
N LYS A 379 21.58 5.46 12.50
CA LYS A 379 20.57 6.34 13.10
C LYS A 379 20.19 7.53 12.20
N PHE A 380 20.32 7.35 10.89
CA PHE A 380 20.11 8.41 9.91
C PHE A 380 18.61 8.75 9.79
N PRO A 381 18.20 10.01 10.01
CA PRO A 381 16.79 10.42 9.92
C PRO A 381 16.20 10.21 8.52
N ARG A 382 15.00 9.64 8.44
CA ARG A 382 14.31 9.41 7.15
C ARG A 382 13.96 10.69 6.41
N THR A 383 13.66 11.76 7.14
CA THR A 383 13.38 13.09 6.56
C THR A 383 14.60 13.67 5.86
N LEU A 384 15.80 13.50 6.43
CA LEU A 384 17.05 13.92 5.77
C LEU A 384 17.31 13.12 4.49
N MET A 385 17.02 11.81 4.50
CA MET A 385 17.13 10.98 3.30
C MET A 385 16.19 11.49 2.19
N MET A 386 14.94 11.83 2.55
CA MET A 386 13.99 12.43 1.62
C MET A 386 14.51 13.75 1.04
N THR A 387 15.02 14.65 1.89
CA THR A 387 15.58 15.93 1.44
C THR A 387 16.75 15.74 0.47
N LEU A 388 17.68 14.81 0.76
CA LEU A 388 18.81 14.50 -0.13
C LEU A 388 18.33 13.98 -1.50
N VAL A 389 17.33 13.10 -1.51
CA VAL A 389 16.76 12.58 -2.76
C VAL A 389 16.11 13.71 -3.57
N LEU A 390 15.34 14.59 -2.92
CA LEU A 390 14.71 15.73 -3.60
C LEU A 390 15.76 16.72 -4.14
N LEU A 391 16.84 16.97 -3.41
CA LEU A 391 17.96 17.81 -3.89
C LEU A 391 18.65 17.19 -5.11
N LEU A 392 18.96 15.88 -5.08
CA LEU A 392 19.58 15.19 -6.22
C LEU A 392 18.70 15.24 -7.47
N LEU A 393 17.38 15.13 -7.32
CA LEU A 393 16.43 15.31 -8.42
C LEU A 393 16.46 16.74 -8.97
N GLY A 394 16.51 17.75 -8.09
CA GLY A 394 16.59 19.16 -8.47
C GLY A 394 17.89 19.52 -9.22
N PHE A 395 19.04 19.03 -8.74
CA PHE A 395 20.35 19.34 -9.34
C PHE A 395 20.51 18.79 -10.77
N LYS A 396 19.93 17.63 -11.07
CA LYS A 396 19.96 17.08 -12.44
C LYS A 396 19.12 17.88 -13.44
N GLY A 397 18.12 18.62 -12.99
CA GLY A 397 17.29 19.49 -13.84
C GLY A 397 17.99 20.77 -14.27
N VAL A 398 18.96 21.27 -13.48
CA VAL A 398 19.63 22.56 -13.73
C VAL A 398 20.79 22.43 -14.73
N ASN A 399 21.42 21.26 -14.83
CA ASN A 399 22.58 21.02 -15.71
C ASN A 399 22.24 20.64 -17.17
N ARG A 400 21.01 20.88 -17.62
CA ARG A 400 20.65 20.83 -19.04
C ARG A 400 20.19 22.22 -19.49
N LYS A 401 21.16 23.08 -19.75
CA LYS A 401 21.01 24.22 -20.66
C LYS A 401 22.06 24.09 -21.74
#